data_AF-W4Q9G6-F1
#
_entry.id   AF-W4Q9G6-F1
#
_cell.length_a   1.000
_cell.length_b   1.000
_cell.length_c   1.000
_cell.angle_alpha   90.00
_cell.angle_beta   90.00
_cell.angle_gamma   90.00
#
_symmetry.space_group_name_H-M   'P 1'
#
loop_
_entity.id
_entity.type
_entity.pdbx_description
1 polymer ?
#
loop_
_entity_poly.entity_id
_entity_poly.type
_entity_poly.pdbx_seq_one_letter_code
_entity_poly.pdbx_strand_id
1 'polypeptide(L)'
;MVMLSKEEVEAVMHTLTEEQIYFLKHQLIRKKKSRWLHTLANFKGMDLNDKMSMEEMEDKLEDWMLFDIKDGGYQKRPYKCDCGQSLRFQYIIHKKSEGAVRYLGENCFESYLSLPPSVIREIKKGMYSIDLERDEILVKHKKSLHYPLQEYLHLPLPKEITDQHEIGLPLTDNQIRQVERIHTHYEEEKKLSTLFQRLTIEQQQFISKLNQEDRRELLLLIEDGLAESFLQVDDYSDYDQTLQKQIQLNLPLLERQQQALEEWALTKKRRKTIPSSNTRTTNIRALF
;
A
#
# COMPACT_ATOMS: atom_id res chain seq x y z
N MET A 1 2.61 17.39 12.54
CA MET A 1 2.00 18.04 11.36
C MET A 1 2.08 19.54 11.60
N VAL A 2 2.75 20.28 10.71
CA VAL A 2 3.00 21.72 10.86
C VAL A 2 2.00 22.47 10.01
N MET A 3 1.40 23.53 10.54
CA MET A 3 0.47 24.40 9.83
C MET A 3 1.11 25.77 9.70
N LEU A 4 1.25 26.27 8.47
CA LEU A 4 1.72 27.62 8.22
C LEU A 4 0.52 28.58 8.13
N SER A 5 0.72 29.81 8.57
CA SER A 5 -0.23 30.88 8.27
C SER A 5 -0.21 31.20 6.77
N LYS A 6 -1.29 31.80 6.27
CA LYS A 6 -1.41 32.19 4.85
C LYS A 6 -0.32 33.17 4.40
N GLU A 7 0.18 33.98 5.32
CA GLU A 7 1.26 34.94 5.09
C GLU A 7 2.61 34.23 4.99
N GLU A 8 2.88 33.29 5.91
CA GLU A 8 4.11 32.50 5.88
C GLU A 8 4.20 31.63 4.63
N VAL A 9 3.08 31.03 4.19
CA VAL A 9 3.05 30.27 2.93
C VAL A 9 3.47 31.17 1.77
N GLU A 10 2.87 32.35 1.64
CA GLU A 10 3.22 33.28 0.56
C GLU A 10 4.69 33.70 0.63
N ALA A 11 5.18 34.02 1.84
CA ALA A 11 6.56 34.43 2.06
C ALA A 11 7.56 33.35 1.65
N VAL A 12 7.30 32.08 1.97
CA VAL A 12 8.19 30.97 1.55
C VAL A 12 8.01 30.66 0.07
N MET A 13 6.79 30.74 -0.47
CA MET A 13 6.56 30.54 -1.91
C MET A 13 7.35 31.55 -2.76
N HIS A 14 7.58 32.76 -2.26
CA HIS A 14 8.42 33.77 -2.93
C HIS A 14 9.92 33.47 -2.91
N THR A 15 10.40 32.53 -2.08
CA THR A 15 11.82 32.10 -2.08
C THR A 15 12.10 30.93 -3.02
N LEU A 16 11.05 30.30 -3.56
CA LEU A 16 11.14 29.16 -4.46
C LEU A 16 11.41 29.59 -5.90
N THR A 17 11.99 28.69 -6.70
CA THR A 17 12.11 28.89 -8.15
C THR A 17 10.75 28.75 -8.85
N GLU A 18 10.64 29.25 -10.08
CA GLU A 18 9.41 29.12 -10.87
C GLU A 18 9.01 27.66 -11.09
N GLU A 19 9.99 26.78 -11.31
CA GLU A 19 9.80 25.34 -11.48
C GLU A 19 9.26 24.69 -10.19
N GLN A 20 9.81 25.05 -9.03
CA GLN A 20 9.34 24.57 -7.73
C GLN A 20 7.92 25.03 -7.41
N ILE A 21 7.61 26.30 -7.69
CA ILE A 21 6.28 26.87 -7.54
C ILE A 21 5.28 26.15 -8.45
N TYR A 22 5.65 25.94 -9.71
CA TYR A 22 4.83 25.22 -10.68
C TYR A 22 4.55 23.79 -10.20
N PHE A 23 5.59 23.07 -9.78
CA PHE A 23 5.47 21.71 -9.26
C PHE A 23 4.50 21.64 -8.09
N LEU A 24 4.67 22.48 -7.05
CA LEU A 24 3.80 22.48 -5.88
C LEU A 24 2.35 22.80 -6.23
N LYS A 25 2.11 23.81 -7.08
CA LYS A 25 0.74 24.18 -7.50
C LYS A 25 0.08 23.05 -8.26
N HIS A 26 0.78 22.48 -9.25
CA HIS A 26 0.26 21.40 -10.08
C HIS A 26 0.01 20.12 -9.26
N GLN A 27 0.98 19.72 -8.43
CA GLN A 27 0.87 18.55 -7.55
C GLN A 27 -0.28 18.72 -6.55
N LEU A 28 -0.43 19.90 -5.94
CA LEU A 28 -1.51 20.20 -5.00
C LEU A 28 -2.88 20.07 -5.67
N ILE A 29 -3.06 20.65 -6.86
CA ILE A 29 -4.32 20.52 -7.61
C ILE A 29 -4.59 19.05 -7.95
N ARG A 30 -3.60 18.34 -8.51
CA ARG A 30 -3.72 16.92 -8.87
C ARG A 30 -4.11 16.05 -7.66
N LYS A 31 -3.44 16.22 -6.53
CA LYS A 31 -3.76 15.50 -5.28
C LYS A 31 -5.16 15.84 -4.78
N LYS A 32 -5.58 17.12 -4.84
CA LYS A 32 -6.93 17.54 -4.41
C LYS A 32 -8.01 16.95 -5.31
N LYS A 33 -7.78 16.86 -6.61
CA LYS A 33 -8.66 16.16 -7.55
C LYS A 33 -8.77 14.67 -7.20
N SER A 34 -7.62 13.99 -7.04
CA SER A 34 -7.63 12.56 -6.69
C SER A 34 -8.39 12.30 -5.40
N ARG A 35 -8.12 13.08 -4.35
CA ARG A 35 -8.85 12.99 -3.08
C ARG A 35 -10.36 13.23 -3.25
N TRP A 36 -10.75 14.20 -4.08
CA TRP A 36 -12.14 14.48 -4.41
C TRP A 36 -12.81 13.24 -5.04
N LEU A 37 -12.21 12.67 -6.08
CA LEU A 37 -12.75 11.49 -6.77
C LEU A 37 -12.87 10.28 -5.84
N HIS A 38 -11.83 9.98 -5.05
CA HIS A 38 -11.90 8.87 -4.09
C HIS A 38 -13.01 9.08 -3.05
N THR A 39 -13.20 10.31 -2.57
CA THR A 39 -14.27 10.61 -1.60
C THR A 39 -15.65 10.36 -2.22
N LEU A 40 -15.85 10.78 -3.47
CA LEU A 40 -17.11 10.54 -4.18
C LEU A 40 -17.34 9.06 -4.47
N ALA A 41 -16.32 8.34 -4.90
CA ALA A 41 -16.44 6.92 -5.19
C ALA A 41 -16.77 6.09 -3.95
N ASN A 42 -16.09 6.37 -2.83
CA ASN A 42 -16.41 5.75 -1.55
C ASN A 42 -17.85 6.04 -1.14
N PHE A 43 -18.30 7.29 -1.28
CA PHE A 43 -19.69 7.67 -0.99
C PHE A 43 -20.71 6.94 -1.88
N LYS A 44 -20.40 6.74 -3.16
CA LYS A 44 -21.25 6.01 -4.11
C LYS A 44 -21.12 4.48 -4.00
N GLY A 45 -20.27 3.96 -3.11
CA GLY A 45 -20.00 2.53 -2.98
C GLY A 45 -19.34 1.93 -4.22
N MET A 46 -18.60 2.74 -4.99
CA MET A 46 -17.88 2.27 -6.17
C MET A 46 -16.51 1.72 -5.76
N ASP A 47 -16.25 0.48 -6.15
CA ASP A 47 -14.93 -0.13 -5.96
C ASP A 47 -13.97 0.43 -7.02
N LEU A 48 -13.15 1.39 -6.61
CA LEU A 48 -12.09 1.93 -7.46
C LEU A 48 -10.90 0.99 -7.38
N ASN A 49 -10.54 0.38 -8.51
CA ASN A 49 -9.28 -0.33 -8.61
C ASN A 49 -8.13 0.69 -8.54
N ASP A 50 -7.14 0.45 -7.67
CA ASP A 50 -5.96 1.31 -7.47
C ASP A 50 -5.15 1.58 -8.74
N LYS A 51 -5.35 0.79 -9.80
CA LYS A 51 -4.70 0.98 -11.11
C LYS A 51 -5.45 1.90 -12.06
N MET A 52 -6.67 2.31 -11.73
CA MET A 52 -7.46 3.18 -12.59
C MET A 52 -6.84 4.57 -12.69
N SER A 53 -6.87 5.14 -13.89
CA SER A 53 -6.46 6.52 -14.10
C SER A 53 -7.53 7.50 -13.55
N MET A 54 -7.10 8.73 -13.29
CA MET A 54 -8.02 9.81 -12.89
C MET A 54 -9.15 10.01 -13.90
N GLU A 55 -8.85 9.96 -15.19
CA GLU A 55 -9.84 10.13 -16.26
C GLU A 55 -10.90 9.01 -16.23
N GLU A 56 -10.47 7.77 -16.05
CA GLU A 56 -11.39 6.64 -15.91
C GLU A 56 -12.26 6.74 -14.65
N MET A 57 -11.72 7.26 -13.55
CA MET A 57 -12.51 7.53 -12.34
C MET A 57 -13.54 8.63 -12.58
N GLU A 58 -13.14 9.72 -13.25
CA GLU A 58 -14.02 10.84 -13.59
C GLU A 58 -15.21 10.39 -14.45
N ASP A 59 -14.93 9.58 -15.47
CA ASP A 59 -15.95 9.12 -16.41
C ASP A 59 -16.96 8.16 -15.77
N LYS A 60 -16.53 7.34 -14.80
CA LYS A 60 -17.45 6.46 -14.06
C LYS A 60 -18.33 7.19 -13.04
N LEU A 61 -17.83 8.27 -12.44
CA LEU A 61 -18.54 8.95 -11.35
C LEU A 61 -19.71 9.81 -11.85
N GLU A 62 -19.62 10.34 -13.07
CA GLU A 62 -20.62 11.23 -13.70
C GLU A 62 -21.15 12.34 -12.77
N ASP A 63 -20.28 12.89 -11.92
CA ASP A 63 -20.64 13.88 -10.89
C ASP A 63 -19.89 15.20 -11.07
N TRP A 64 -20.12 16.13 -10.14
CA TRP A 64 -19.34 17.34 -9.97
C TRP A 64 -17.92 17.01 -9.51
N MET A 65 -16.94 17.39 -10.32
CA MET A 65 -15.53 17.10 -10.14
C MET A 65 -14.71 18.37 -10.09
N LEU A 66 -13.68 18.37 -9.26
CA LEU A 66 -12.74 19.47 -9.21
C LEU A 66 -11.94 19.55 -10.51
N PHE A 67 -12.09 20.65 -11.25
CA PHE A 67 -11.34 20.93 -12.46
C PHE A 67 -10.05 21.71 -12.19
N ASP A 68 -10.11 22.74 -11.35
CA ASP A 68 -8.98 23.64 -11.11
C ASP A 68 -9.18 24.46 -9.82
N ILE A 69 -8.10 25.04 -9.32
CA ILE A 69 -8.11 25.94 -8.16
C ILE A 69 -7.28 27.17 -8.51
N LYS A 70 -7.94 28.33 -8.55
CA LYS A 70 -7.26 29.62 -8.70
C LYS A 70 -6.96 30.22 -7.33
N ASP A 71 -5.74 30.71 -7.12
CA ASP A 71 -5.35 31.49 -5.95
C ASP A 71 -4.98 32.92 -6.37
N GLY A 72 -5.69 33.90 -5.81
CA GLY A 72 -5.45 35.32 -6.07
C GLY A 72 -4.21 35.87 -5.37
N GLY A 73 -3.64 35.13 -4.42
CA GLY A 73 -2.51 35.52 -3.57
C GLY A 73 -2.94 36.13 -2.24
N TYR A 74 -1.98 36.30 -1.33
CA TYR A 74 -2.24 36.87 0.00
C TYR A 74 -2.97 38.22 -0.05
N GLN A 75 -4.05 38.33 0.74
CA GLN A 75 -4.97 39.48 0.82
C GLN A 75 -5.65 39.91 -0.50
N LYS A 76 -5.45 39.18 -1.60
CA LYS A 76 -6.07 39.48 -2.90
C LYS A 76 -7.32 38.61 -3.09
N ARG A 77 -8.43 39.23 -3.49
CA ARG A 77 -9.70 38.55 -3.79
C ARG A 77 -10.21 38.87 -5.21
N PRO A 78 -9.43 38.56 -6.26
CA PRO A 78 -9.75 38.97 -7.62
C PRO A 78 -10.90 38.15 -8.24
N TYR A 79 -11.22 36.99 -7.67
CA TYR A 79 -12.21 36.08 -8.23
C TYR A 79 -13.59 36.27 -7.61
N LYS A 80 -14.61 35.73 -8.28
CA LYS A 80 -16.01 35.79 -7.85
C LYS A 80 -16.60 34.39 -7.74
N CYS A 81 -17.35 34.17 -6.67
CA CYS A 81 -18.20 32.99 -6.54
C CYS A 81 -19.46 33.16 -7.40
N ASP A 82 -20.12 32.06 -7.77
CA ASP A 82 -21.47 32.06 -8.35
C ASP A 82 -22.50 32.83 -7.48
N CYS A 83 -22.29 32.94 -6.16
CA CYS A 83 -23.13 33.75 -5.26
C CYS A 83 -22.78 35.25 -5.24
N GLY A 84 -21.76 35.68 -6.00
CA GLY A 84 -21.28 37.07 -6.08
C GLY A 84 -20.16 37.44 -5.09
N GLN A 85 -19.86 36.59 -4.10
CA GLN A 85 -18.82 36.86 -3.10
C GLN A 85 -17.42 36.94 -3.75
N SER A 86 -16.61 37.91 -3.33
CA SER A 86 -15.19 37.99 -3.74
C SER A 86 -14.34 36.94 -3.05
N LEU A 87 -13.56 36.19 -3.82
CA LEU A 87 -12.78 35.03 -3.39
C LEU A 87 -11.28 35.23 -3.65
N ARG A 88 -10.47 34.79 -2.68
CA ARG A 88 -9.03 34.51 -2.89
C ARG A 88 -8.87 33.18 -3.64
N PHE A 89 -9.49 32.13 -3.10
CA PHE A 89 -9.49 30.79 -3.68
C PHE A 89 -10.80 30.55 -4.42
N GLN A 90 -10.73 30.33 -5.74
CA GLN A 90 -11.87 29.95 -6.56
C GLN A 90 -11.67 28.51 -7.02
N TYR A 91 -12.59 27.64 -6.61
CA TYR A 91 -12.65 26.26 -7.04
C TYR A 91 -13.51 26.18 -8.29
N ILE A 92 -12.94 25.65 -9.37
CA ILE A 92 -13.63 25.42 -10.63
C ILE A 92 -14.09 23.97 -10.58
N ILE A 93 -15.40 23.76 -10.52
CA ILE A 93 -16.02 22.43 -10.49
C ILE A 93 -16.75 22.22 -11.82
N HIS A 94 -16.64 21.05 -12.42
CA HIS A 94 -17.32 20.72 -13.66
C HIS A 94 -18.08 19.41 -13.53
N LYS A 95 -19.17 19.27 -14.29
CA LYS A 95 -19.90 18.02 -14.44
C LYS A 95 -19.90 17.64 -15.92
N LYS A 96 -19.10 16.62 -16.29
CA LYS A 96 -18.85 16.25 -17.69
C LYS A 96 -20.15 15.95 -18.45
N SER A 97 -21.07 15.19 -17.86
CA SER A 97 -22.32 14.75 -18.48
C SER A 97 -23.25 15.89 -18.90
N GLU A 98 -23.18 17.04 -18.22
CA GLU A 98 -24.02 18.22 -18.50
C GLU A 98 -23.27 19.34 -19.23
N GLY A 99 -21.95 19.22 -19.40
CA GLY A 99 -21.10 20.31 -19.87
C GLY A 99 -21.11 21.54 -18.95
N ALA A 100 -21.57 21.38 -17.70
CA ALA A 100 -21.76 22.47 -16.77
C ALA A 100 -20.48 22.77 -15.98
N VAL A 101 -20.18 24.05 -15.79
CA VAL A 101 -19.04 24.55 -15.01
C VAL A 101 -19.53 25.54 -13.96
N ARG A 102 -18.99 25.43 -12.75
CA ARG A 102 -19.31 26.28 -11.59
C ARG A 102 -18.06 26.88 -10.98
N TYR A 103 -18.16 28.12 -10.53
CA TYR A 103 -17.05 28.86 -9.91
C TYR A 103 -17.37 29.14 -8.45
N LEU A 104 -16.85 28.30 -7.56
CA LEU A 104 -17.31 28.25 -6.17
C LEU A 104 -16.22 28.65 -5.18
N GLY A 105 -16.64 29.28 -4.09
CA GLY A 105 -15.88 29.28 -2.84
C GLY A 105 -16.14 27.99 -2.07
N GLU A 106 -15.20 27.60 -1.21
CA GLU A 106 -15.31 26.37 -0.40
C GLU A 106 -16.60 26.29 0.43
N ASN A 107 -17.09 27.43 0.91
CA ASN A 107 -18.34 27.50 1.70
C ASN A 107 -19.60 27.30 0.86
N CYS A 108 -19.51 27.43 -0.47
CA CYS A 108 -20.66 27.28 -1.37
C CYS A 108 -20.83 25.85 -1.89
N PHE A 109 -19.93 24.92 -1.59
CA PHE A 109 -20.05 23.54 -2.07
C PHE A 109 -21.39 22.89 -1.70
N GLU A 110 -21.85 23.08 -0.46
CA GLU A 110 -23.10 22.50 0.03
C GLU A 110 -24.33 23.05 -0.71
N SER A 111 -24.29 24.32 -1.13
CA SER A 111 -25.42 24.96 -1.81
C SER A 111 -25.55 24.59 -3.29
N TYR A 112 -24.46 24.16 -3.94
CA TYR A 112 -24.42 24.01 -5.40
C TYR A 112 -24.17 22.58 -5.89
N LEU A 113 -23.60 21.70 -5.06
CA LEU A 113 -23.15 20.38 -5.54
C LEU A 113 -24.15 19.24 -5.30
N SER A 114 -25.28 19.50 -4.63
CA SER A 114 -26.28 18.46 -4.27
C SER A 114 -25.68 17.23 -3.57
N LEU A 115 -24.53 17.41 -2.89
CA LEU A 115 -23.85 16.37 -2.12
C LEU A 115 -24.22 16.48 -0.63
N PRO A 116 -24.31 15.36 0.10
CA PRO A 116 -24.56 15.42 1.54
C PRO A 116 -23.49 16.22 2.30
N PRO A 117 -23.86 16.97 3.34
CA PRO A 117 -22.90 17.74 4.14
C PRO A 117 -21.74 16.90 4.71
N SER A 118 -21.98 15.62 5.01
CA SER A 118 -20.94 14.68 5.46
C SER A 118 -19.85 14.48 4.40
N VAL A 119 -20.24 14.32 3.13
CA VAL A 119 -19.34 14.14 1.99
C VAL A 119 -18.55 15.42 1.73
N ILE A 120 -19.22 16.57 1.74
CA ILE A 120 -18.54 17.87 1.58
C ILE A 120 -17.50 18.09 2.68
N ARG A 121 -17.82 17.75 3.93
CA ARG A 121 -16.87 17.84 5.05
C ARG A 121 -15.65 16.93 4.84
N GLU A 122 -15.85 15.72 4.33
CA GLU A 122 -14.76 14.79 4.02
C GLU A 122 -13.86 15.31 2.89
N ILE A 123 -14.46 15.85 1.84
CA ILE A 123 -13.75 16.53 0.75
C ILE A 123 -12.88 17.67 1.31
N LYS A 124 -13.46 18.58 2.10
CA LYS A 124 -12.73 19.71 2.72
C LYS A 124 -11.59 19.22 3.60
N LYS A 125 -11.83 18.20 4.43
CA LYS A 125 -10.80 17.58 5.27
C LYS A 125 -9.66 17.01 4.44
N GLY A 126 -9.96 16.31 3.35
CA GLY A 126 -8.98 15.77 2.43
C GLY A 126 -8.18 16.85 1.69
N MET A 127 -8.82 17.94 1.28
CA MET A 127 -8.13 19.10 0.71
C MET A 127 -7.17 19.74 1.72
N TYR A 128 -7.62 19.89 2.97
CA TYR A 128 -6.82 20.46 4.04
C TYR A 128 -5.60 19.58 4.37
N SER A 129 -5.73 18.25 4.37
CA SER A 129 -4.56 17.38 4.58
C SER A 129 -3.49 17.56 3.50
N ILE A 130 -3.90 17.85 2.25
CA ILE A 130 -2.96 18.12 1.16
C ILE A 130 -2.29 19.49 1.34
N ASP A 131 -3.02 20.49 1.85
CA ASP A 131 -2.41 21.77 2.21
C ASP A 131 -1.36 21.61 3.31
N LEU A 132 -1.56 20.69 4.26
CA LEU A 132 -0.57 20.38 5.30
C LEU A 132 0.66 19.65 4.76
N GLU A 133 0.51 18.79 3.75
CA GLU A 133 1.65 18.21 3.03
C GLU A 133 2.50 19.30 2.36
N ARG A 134 1.86 20.28 1.69
CA ARG A 134 2.57 21.45 1.14
C ARG A 134 3.31 22.21 2.24
N ASP A 135 2.62 22.52 3.34
CA ASP A 135 3.22 23.29 4.44
C ASP A 135 4.44 22.58 5.02
N GLU A 136 4.41 21.24 5.11
CA GLU A 136 5.56 20.45 5.52
C GLU A 136 6.76 20.63 4.57
N ILE A 137 6.52 20.56 3.26
CA ILE A 137 7.57 20.80 2.23
C ILE A 137 8.16 22.22 2.40
N LEU A 138 7.31 23.23 2.54
CA LEU A 138 7.74 24.62 2.71
C LEU A 138 8.56 24.84 3.99
N VAL A 139 8.14 24.23 5.10
CA VAL A 139 8.85 24.29 6.39
C VAL A 139 10.23 23.64 6.26
N LYS A 140 10.31 22.46 5.63
CA LYS A 140 11.57 21.76 5.40
C LYS A 140 12.48 22.57 4.47
N HIS A 141 11.92 23.20 3.45
CA HIS A 141 12.67 24.01 2.50
C HIS A 141 13.29 25.21 3.20
N LYS A 142 12.49 25.96 3.98
CA LYS A 142 12.94 27.10 4.78
C LYS A 142 14.05 26.73 5.77
N LYS A 143 14.04 25.50 6.29
CA LYS A 143 15.05 24.97 7.22
C LYS A 143 16.20 24.24 6.52
N SER A 144 16.20 24.19 5.18
CA SER A 144 17.16 23.44 4.35
C SER A 144 17.27 21.95 4.74
N LEU A 145 16.19 21.36 5.25
CA LEU A 145 16.12 19.95 5.63
C LEU A 145 15.85 19.08 4.40
N HIS A 146 16.89 18.44 3.90
CA HIS A 146 16.81 17.53 2.75
C HIS A 146 17.08 16.09 3.18
N TYR A 147 16.30 15.17 2.64
CA TYR A 147 16.53 13.74 2.78
C TYR A 147 17.60 13.31 1.76
N PRO A 148 18.58 12.44 2.13
CA PRO A 148 19.65 12.01 1.23
C PRO A 148 19.14 11.00 0.19
N LEU A 149 18.24 11.43 -0.70
CA LEU A 149 17.59 10.55 -1.68
C LEU A 149 18.60 9.96 -2.69
N GLN A 150 19.76 10.60 -2.88
CA GLN A 150 20.82 10.15 -3.77
C GLN A 150 21.25 8.69 -3.50
N GLU A 151 21.23 8.26 -2.23
CA GLU A 151 21.57 6.90 -1.83
C GLU A 151 20.54 5.86 -2.31
N TYR A 152 19.33 6.30 -2.63
CA TYR A 152 18.16 5.47 -2.95
C TYR A 152 17.74 5.53 -4.43
N LEU A 153 18.42 6.31 -5.28
CA LEU A 153 18.04 6.48 -6.70
C LEU A 153 18.19 5.21 -7.55
N HIS A 154 18.86 4.18 -7.03
CA HIS A 154 18.94 2.86 -7.66
C HIS A 154 17.66 2.03 -7.48
N LEU A 155 16.74 2.46 -6.59
CA LEU A 155 15.48 1.79 -6.30
C LEU A 155 14.38 2.22 -7.29
N PRO A 156 13.33 1.40 -7.49
CA PRO A 156 12.16 1.76 -8.30
C PRO A 156 11.25 2.75 -7.56
N LEU A 157 11.74 3.98 -7.37
CA LEU A 157 11.01 5.03 -6.65
C LEU A 157 9.85 5.58 -7.50
N PRO A 158 8.74 6.00 -6.86
CA PRO A 158 7.67 6.73 -7.55
C PRO A 158 8.21 7.97 -8.25
N LYS A 159 7.81 8.17 -9.52
CA LYS A 159 8.25 9.31 -10.33
C LYS A 159 8.03 10.67 -9.64
N GLU A 160 6.94 10.82 -8.90
CA GLU A 160 6.67 12.05 -8.15
C GLU A 160 7.76 12.38 -7.12
N ILE A 161 8.36 11.36 -6.48
CA ILE A 161 9.44 11.55 -5.50
C ILE A 161 10.74 11.95 -6.21
N THR A 162 11.03 11.33 -7.36
CA THR A 162 12.23 11.66 -8.15
C THR A 162 12.13 13.07 -8.74
N ASP A 163 11.00 13.40 -9.39
CA ASP A 163 10.75 14.72 -9.98
C ASP A 163 10.85 15.82 -8.90
N GLN A 164 10.29 15.60 -7.70
CA GLN A 164 10.38 16.54 -6.58
C GLN A 164 11.81 16.76 -6.10
N HIS A 165 12.61 15.69 -6.06
CA HIS A 165 14.01 15.77 -5.65
C HIS A 165 14.88 16.48 -6.67
N GLU A 166 14.68 16.20 -7.97
CA GLU A 166 15.44 16.81 -9.07
C GLU A 166 15.33 18.33 -9.09
N ILE A 167 14.14 18.86 -8.78
CA ILE A 167 13.90 20.31 -8.69
C ILE A 167 14.31 20.91 -7.33
N GLY A 168 14.94 20.13 -6.46
CA GLY A 168 15.48 20.58 -5.17
C GLY A 168 14.43 20.87 -4.10
N LEU A 169 13.24 20.26 -4.17
CA LEU A 169 12.27 20.33 -3.08
C LEU A 169 12.48 19.20 -2.07
N PRO A 170 12.35 19.48 -0.76
CA PRO A 170 12.46 18.45 0.26
C PRO A 170 11.25 17.53 0.26
N LEU A 171 11.46 16.26 0.60
CA LEU A 171 10.41 15.25 0.72
C LEU A 171 9.62 15.39 2.02
N THR A 172 8.34 15.04 1.96
CA THR A 172 7.49 14.87 3.15
C THR A 172 7.88 13.61 3.94
N ASP A 173 7.50 13.55 5.21
CA ASP A 173 7.75 12.40 6.08
C ASP A 173 7.04 11.14 5.57
N ASN A 174 5.87 11.31 4.94
CA ASN A 174 5.17 10.21 4.26
C ASN A 174 5.99 9.67 3.09
N GLN A 175 6.54 10.54 2.25
CA GLN A 175 7.40 10.15 1.13
C GLN A 175 8.69 9.48 1.63
N ILE A 176 9.31 10.00 2.69
CA ILE A 176 10.50 9.40 3.31
C ILE A 176 10.19 7.97 3.78
N ARG A 177 9.11 7.78 4.56
CA ARG A 177 8.68 6.43 4.98
C ARG A 177 8.41 5.50 3.80
N GLN A 178 7.88 6.03 2.70
CA GLN A 178 7.66 5.25 1.48
C GLN A 178 8.98 4.79 0.87
N VAL A 179 9.98 5.68 0.78
CA VAL A 179 11.33 5.33 0.30
C VAL A 179 11.96 4.27 1.19
N GLU A 180 11.92 4.45 2.51
CA GLU A 180 12.48 3.50 3.49
C GLU A 180 11.82 2.12 3.38
N ARG A 181 10.49 2.07 3.17
CA ARG A 181 9.76 0.82 2.97
C ARG A 181 10.19 0.11 1.68
N ILE A 182 10.35 0.85 0.58
CA ILE A 182 10.84 0.30 -0.71
C ILE A 182 12.26 -0.25 -0.54
N HIS A 183 13.13 0.52 0.13
CA HIS A 183 14.50 0.09 0.39
C HIS A 183 14.56 -1.19 1.24
N THR A 184 13.78 -1.26 2.31
CA THR A 184 13.70 -2.45 3.17
C THR A 184 13.28 -3.68 2.36
N HIS A 185 12.24 -3.54 1.54
CA HIS A 185 11.79 -4.62 0.68
C HIS A 185 12.86 -5.04 -0.34
N TYR A 186 13.54 -4.09 -0.98
CA TYR A 186 14.62 -4.36 -1.93
C TYR A 186 15.78 -5.13 -1.28
N GLU A 187 16.23 -4.72 -0.09
CA GLU A 187 17.31 -5.41 0.62
C GLU A 187 16.89 -6.82 1.07
N GLU A 188 15.64 -7.02 1.49
CA GLU A 188 15.09 -8.36 1.75
C GLU A 188 15.11 -9.24 0.49
N GLU A 189 14.61 -8.74 -0.65
CA GLU A 189 14.58 -9.50 -1.89
C GLU A 189 15.99 -9.87 -2.39
N LYS A 190 16.92 -8.92 -2.30
CA LYS A 190 18.33 -9.13 -2.62
C LYS A 190 18.95 -10.19 -1.72
N LYS A 191 18.68 -10.14 -0.42
CA LYS A 191 19.12 -11.16 0.55
C LYS A 191 18.57 -12.54 0.21
N LEU A 192 17.26 -12.65 -0.01
CA LEU A 192 16.60 -13.91 -0.41
C LEU A 192 17.17 -14.45 -1.73
N SER A 193 17.46 -13.58 -2.69
CA SER A 193 18.11 -13.95 -3.95
C SER A 193 19.51 -14.52 -3.72
N THR A 194 20.33 -13.88 -2.88
CA THR A 194 21.66 -14.39 -2.54
C THR A 194 21.61 -15.72 -1.79
N LEU A 195 20.64 -15.91 -0.88
CA LEU A 195 20.42 -17.17 -0.18
C LEU A 195 20.03 -18.27 -1.16
N PHE A 196 19.07 -17.98 -2.05
CA PHE A 196 18.63 -18.91 -3.08
C PHE A 196 19.79 -19.36 -3.99
N GLN A 197 20.69 -18.44 -4.36
CA GLN A 197 21.86 -18.76 -5.18
C GLN A 197 22.90 -19.64 -4.46
N ARG A 198 22.95 -19.62 -3.12
CA ARG A 198 23.85 -20.50 -2.34
C ARG A 198 23.38 -21.95 -2.28
N LEU A 199 22.10 -22.20 -2.56
CA LEU A 199 21.52 -23.54 -2.51
C LEU A 199 22.00 -24.41 -3.67
N THR A 200 21.93 -25.73 -3.49
CA THR A 200 22.22 -26.68 -4.57
C THR A 200 21.18 -26.58 -5.68
N ILE A 201 21.53 -27.03 -6.89
CA ILE A 201 20.61 -27.02 -8.04
C ILE A 201 19.31 -27.77 -7.72
N GLU A 202 19.39 -28.89 -6.99
CA GLU A 202 18.22 -29.68 -6.60
C GLU A 202 17.33 -28.95 -5.58
N GLN A 203 17.92 -28.27 -4.60
CA GLN A 203 17.21 -27.42 -3.64
C GLN A 203 16.52 -26.25 -4.35
N GLN A 204 17.21 -25.59 -5.29
CA GLN A 204 16.64 -24.50 -6.09
C GLN A 204 15.45 -24.98 -6.94
N GLN A 205 15.56 -26.16 -7.57
CA GLN A 205 14.47 -26.78 -8.34
C GLN A 205 13.28 -27.20 -7.49
N PHE A 206 13.50 -27.54 -6.22
CA PHE A 206 12.42 -27.82 -5.29
C PHE A 206 11.70 -26.53 -4.87
N ILE A 207 12.47 -25.53 -4.42
CA ILE A 207 11.95 -24.26 -3.91
C ILE A 207 11.24 -23.46 -5.01
N SER A 208 11.68 -23.54 -6.27
CA SER A 208 11.04 -22.85 -7.39
C SER A 208 9.64 -23.37 -7.72
N LYS A 209 9.26 -24.55 -7.23
CA LYS A 209 7.92 -25.13 -7.38
C LYS A 209 6.95 -24.67 -6.29
N LEU A 210 7.45 -24.04 -5.23
CA LEU A 210 6.63 -23.51 -4.15
C LEU A 210 6.00 -22.18 -4.57
N ASN A 211 4.93 -21.80 -3.88
CA ASN A 211 4.36 -20.47 -4.02
C ASN A 211 5.33 -19.41 -3.46
N GLN A 212 5.06 -18.13 -3.73
CA GLN A 212 5.95 -17.04 -3.34
C GLN A 212 6.09 -16.90 -1.81
N GLU A 213 5.03 -17.13 -1.06
CA GLU A 213 5.01 -17.01 0.42
C GLU A 213 5.87 -18.11 1.06
N ASP A 214 5.64 -19.36 0.68
CA ASP A 214 6.37 -20.54 1.15
C ASP A 214 7.86 -20.45 0.83
N ARG A 215 8.19 -19.99 -0.39
CA ARG A 215 9.57 -19.80 -0.80
C ARG A 215 10.26 -18.77 0.08
N ARG A 216 9.57 -17.66 0.41
CA ARG A 216 10.12 -16.61 1.27
C ARG A 216 10.33 -17.14 2.69
N GLU A 217 9.32 -17.78 3.27
CA GLU A 217 9.39 -18.35 4.62
C GLU A 217 10.54 -19.37 4.72
N LEU A 218 10.63 -20.30 3.76
CA LEU A 218 11.68 -21.32 3.75
C LEU A 218 13.08 -20.71 3.65
N LEU A 219 13.27 -19.70 2.80
CA LEU A 219 14.56 -19.03 2.66
C LEU A 219 14.97 -18.26 3.92
N LEU A 220 14.02 -17.66 4.64
CA LEU A 220 14.28 -17.03 5.94
C LEU A 220 14.66 -18.07 7.00
N LEU A 221 13.97 -19.21 7.06
CA LEU A 221 14.31 -20.31 7.97
C LEU A 221 15.71 -20.88 7.72
N ILE A 222 16.16 -20.93 6.46
CA ILE A 222 17.54 -21.33 6.11
C ILE A 222 18.55 -20.33 6.67
N GLU A 223 18.22 -19.05 6.65
CA GLU A 223 19.12 -18.00 7.13
C GLU A 223 19.30 -18.04 8.66
N ASP A 224 18.21 -18.26 9.39
CA ASP A 224 18.20 -18.30 10.86
C ASP A 224 18.93 -19.53 11.45
N GLY A 225 19.59 -20.35 10.61
CA GLY A 225 20.39 -21.49 11.05
C GLY A 225 19.55 -22.69 11.51
N LEU A 226 18.24 -22.70 11.24
CA LEU A 226 17.34 -23.80 11.59
C LEU A 226 17.52 -25.06 10.74
N ALA A 227 18.55 -25.12 9.89
CA ALA A 227 18.92 -26.33 9.16
C ALA A 227 19.45 -27.46 10.07
N GLU A 228 19.85 -27.16 11.32
CA GLU A 228 20.52 -28.16 12.19
C GLU A 228 19.65 -28.83 13.26
N SER A 229 18.36 -28.54 13.31
CA SER A 229 17.47 -29.29 14.20
C SER A 229 16.14 -29.46 13.51
N PHE A 230 15.80 -30.69 13.12
CA PHE A 230 14.65 -31.42 13.67
C PHE A 230 14.35 -32.64 12.81
N LEU A 231 14.05 -33.74 13.52
CA LEU A 231 13.57 -35.05 13.10
C LEU A 231 14.65 -36.14 12.93
N GLN A 232 14.89 -36.84 14.05
CA GLN A 232 15.22 -38.26 13.97
C GLN A 232 14.13 -38.93 13.15
N VAL A 233 14.55 -39.57 12.06
CA VAL A 233 13.71 -40.19 11.05
C VAL A 233 12.97 -41.38 11.69
N ASP A 234 11.79 -41.13 12.26
CA ASP A 234 10.77 -42.17 12.33
C ASP A 234 10.17 -42.34 10.93
N ASP A 235 9.78 -43.57 10.58
CA ASP A 235 9.39 -43.97 9.23
C ASP A 235 8.14 -43.22 8.70
N TYR A 236 8.37 -42.07 8.07
CA TYR A 236 7.37 -41.21 7.41
C TYR A 236 7.06 -41.63 5.95
N SER A 237 7.41 -42.87 5.57
CA SER A 237 7.26 -43.42 4.21
C SER A 237 5.87 -43.21 3.59
N ASP A 238 4.82 -43.14 4.41
CA ASP A 238 3.42 -43.20 3.99
C ASP A 238 2.68 -41.85 3.96
N TYR A 239 3.31 -40.72 4.34
CA TYR A 239 2.59 -39.45 4.54
C TYR A 239 2.49 -38.56 3.29
N ASP A 240 3.63 -38.05 2.80
CA ASP A 240 3.68 -37.16 1.63
C ASP A 240 5.07 -37.20 0.96
N GLN A 241 5.08 -37.50 -0.34
CA GLN A 241 6.30 -37.57 -1.17
C GLN A 241 7.01 -36.21 -1.29
N THR A 242 6.27 -35.09 -1.21
CA THR A 242 6.82 -33.74 -1.30
C THR A 242 7.61 -33.39 -0.05
N LEU A 243 7.06 -33.70 1.14
CA LEU A 243 7.74 -33.50 2.42
C LEU A 243 8.96 -34.40 2.57
N GLN A 244 8.87 -35.67 2.11
CA GLN A 244 10.03 -36.56 2.07
C GLN A 244 11.16 -35.98 1.23
N LYS A 245 10.84 -35.44 0.05
CA LYS A 245 11.82 -34.80 -0.81
C LYS A 245 12.44 -33.55 -0.16
N GLN A 246 11.65 -32.75 0.55
CA GLN A 246 12.14 -31.58 1.29
C GLN A 246 13.13 -31.97 2.40
N ILE A 247 12.81 -33.01 3.18
CA ILE A 247 13.67 -33.56 4.23
C ILE A 247 14.96 -34.15 3.64
N GLN A 248 14.85 -34.91 2.54
CA GLN A 248 16.03 -35.46 1.84
C GLN A 248 16.97 -34.37 1.31
N LEU A 249 16.43 -33.21 0.93
CA LEU A 249 17.20 -32.05 0.49
C LEU A 249 17.78 -31.23 1.66
N ASN A 250 17.66 -31.69 2.90
CA ASN A 250 18.06 -30.98 4.12
C ASN A 250 17.50 -29.55 4.19
N LEU A 251 16.25 -29.38 3.74
CA LEU A 251 15.56 -28.08 3.81
C LEU A 251 14.68 -28.03 5.07
N PRO A 252 14.59 -26.87 5.74
CA PRO A 252 13.71 -26.71 6.90
C PRO A 252 12.25 -26.89 6.47
N LEU A 253 11.43 -27.38 7.40
CA LEU A 253 9.98 -27.50 7.23
C LEU A 253 9.30 -26.22 7.70
N LEU A 254 8.30 -25.77 6.93
CA LEU A 254 7.44 -24.65 7.31
C LEU A 254 6.65 -25.00 8.58
N GLU A 255 6.24 -24.00 9.36
CA GLU A 255 5.55 -24.24 10.66
C GLU A 255 4.29 -25.10 10.48
N ARG A 256 3.48 -24.79 9.46
CA ARG A 256 2.28 -25.57 9.13
C ARG A 256 2.58 -27.01 8.71
N GLN A 257 3.74 -27.27 8.09
CA GLN A 257 4.16 -28.61 7.72
C GLN A 257 4.58 -29.41 8.96
N GLN A 258 5.24 -28.75 9.92
CA GLN A 258 5.59 -29.36 11.21
C GLN A 258 4.34 -29.75 12.00
N GLN A 259 3.37 -28.84 12.12
CA GLN A 259 2.10 -29.11 12.81
C GLN A 259 1.33 -30.29 12.18
N ALA A 260 1.24 -30.31 10.84
CA ALA A 260 0.57 -31.39 10.12
C ALA A 260 1.24 -32.77 10.33
N LEU A 261 2.58 -32.79 10.40
CA LEU A 261 3.35 -34.00 10.70
C LEU A 261 3.12 -34.48 12.14
N GLU A 262 3.06 -33.57 13.11
CA GLU A 262 2.78 -33.90 14.51
C GLU A 262 1.38 -34.50 14.67
N GLU A 263 0.36 -33.90 14.04
CA GLU A 263 -1.01 -34.42 14.05
C GLU A 263 -1.11 -35.81 13.39
N TRP A 264 -0.41 -36.01 12.27
CA TRP A 264 -0.34 -37.32 11.63
C TRP A 264 0.36 -38.37 12.51
N ALA A 265 1.47 -38.01 13.15
CA ALA A 265 2.20 -38.91 14.04
C ALA A 265 1.31 -39.32 15.24
N LEU A 266 0.54 -38.38 15.79
CA LEU A 266 -0.44 -38.65 16.86
C LEU A 266 -1.55 -39.59 16.41
N THR A 267 -2.10 -39.40 15.20
CA THR A 267 -3.16 -40.27 14.66
C THR A 267 -2.65 -41.68 14.31
N LYS A 268 -1.44 -41.83 13.76
CA LYS A 268 -0.82 -43.14 13.48
C LYS A 268 -0.50 -43.90 14.78
N LYS A 269 0.00 -43.21 15.82
CA LYS A 269 0.20 -43.80 17.16
C LYS A 269 -1.13 -44.30 17.75
N ARG A 270 -2.21 -43.50 17.67
CA ARG A 270 -3.56 -43.90 18.11
C ARG A 270 -4.10 -45.14 17.37
N ARG A 271 -3.84 -45.26 16.07
CA ARG A 271 -4.23 -46.43 15.26
C ARG A 271 -3.44 -47.70 15.61
N LYS A 272 -2.17 -47.58 15.99
CA LYS A 272 -1.33 -48.73 16.44
C LYS A 272 -1.68 -49.21 17.85
N THR A 273 -2.29 -48.37 18.69
CA THR A 273 -2.63 -48.70 20.10
C THR A 273 -4.02 -49.33 20.32
N ILE A 274 -4.83 -49.55 19.27
CA ILE A 274 -6.10 -50.30 19.40
C ILE A 274 -5.79 -51.79 19.23
N PRO A 275 -5.91 -52.64 20.28
CA PRO A 275 -5.74 -54.07 20.11
C PRO A 275 -6.91 -54.63 19.31
N SER A 276 -6.60 -55.42 18.28
CA SER A 276 -7.53 -56.41 17.72
C SER A 276 -8.00 -57.32 18.87
N SER A 277 -9.22 -57.11 19.37
CA SER A 277 -9.83 -58.00 20.34
C SER A 277 -10.92 -58.85 19.68
N ASN A 278 -10.69 -60.16 19.77
CA ASN A 278 -11.63 -61.28 19.72
C ASN A 278 -12.08 -61.85 18.36
N THR A 279 -11.26 -62.76 17.86
CA THR A 279 -11.74 -64.12 17.56
C THR A 279 -12.15 -64.83 18.85
N ARG A 280 -13.39 -65.29 18.96
CA ARG A 280 -13.71 -66.49 19.75
C ARG A 280 -14.89 -67.26 19.17
N THR A 281 -14.52 -68.42 18.66
CA THR A 281 -15.32 -69.59 18.32
C THR A 281 -16.27 -69.98 19.45
N THR A 282 -17.54 -70.24 19.13
CA THR A 282 -18.39 -71.12 19.95
C THR A 282 -19.08 -72.12 19.03
N ASN A 283 -18.58 -73.35 19.11
CA ASN A 283 -19.18 -74.55 18.56
C ASN A 283 -20.05 -75.13 19.67
N ILE A 284 -21.37 -75.20 19.50
CA ILE A 284 -22.26 -76.00 20.36
C ILE A 284 -23.19 -76.80 19.45
N ARG A 285 -22.93 -78.12 19.39
CA ARG A 285 -23.89 -79.17 19.03
C ARG A 285 -24.85 -79.37 20.19
N ALA A 286 -26.15 -79.57 19.92
CA ALA A 286 -26.98 -80.69 20.41
C ALA A 286 -28.49 -80.53 20.13
N LEU A 287 -29.09 -81.60 19.57
CA LEU A 287 -30.49 -82.08 19.68
C LEU A 287 -31.58 -81.16 19.05
N PHE A 288 -32.42 -81.56 18.09
CA PHE A 288 -33.11 -82.84 17.80
C PHE A 288 -33.13 -83.12 16.29
#